data_AF-A0A444TVU0-F1
#
_entry.id   AF-A0A444TVU0-F1
#
_cell.length_a   1.000
_cell.length_b   1.000
_cell.length_c   1.000
_cell.angle_alpha   90.00
_cell.angle_beta   90.00
_cell.angle_gamma   90.00
#
_symmetry.space_group_name_H-M   'P 1'
#
loop_
_entity.id
_entity.type
_entity.pdbx_description
1 polymer ?
#
loop_
_entity_poly.entity_id
_entity_poly.type
_entity_poly.pdbx_seq_one_letter_code
_entity_poly.pdbx_strand_id
1 'polypeptide(L)'
;MGVYNCQLYNNLGLCCFYAQQYDMTLSSFERALQLAANDDEVADVWYNMGHVAVGIGDSVLAYQCFKLALSNNNDHAEAYNNLAVLELRKGRVEQLCSSKSDSFQAKAFLQTASALAPQTLTLFPP
;
A
#
# COMPACT_ATOMS: atom_id res chain seq x y z
N MET A 1 -12.00 -8.22 38.11
CA MET A 1 -12.45 -7.49 36.91
C MET A 1 -11.28 -7.49 35.94
N GLY A 2 -11.44 -8.07 34.75
CA GLY A 2 -10.38 -8.08 33.74
C GLY A 2 -10.04 -6.65 33.30
N VAL A 3 -8.77 -6.39 33.01
CA VAL A 3 -8.34 -5.11 32.45
C VAL A 3 -8.77 -5.09 30.99
N TYR A 4 -9.96 -4.56 30.72
CA TYR A 4 -10.46 -4.37 29.37
C TYR A 4 -10.19 -2.94 28.96
N ASN A 5 -9.12 -2.71 28.20
CA ASN A 5 -8.77 -1.39 27.68
C ASN A 5 -8.43 -1.46 26.20
N CYS A 6 -8.44 -0.30 25.55
CA CYS A 6 -8.15 -0.16 24.12
C CYS A 6 -6.80 -0.80 23.76
N GLN A 7 -5.74 -0.47 24.51
CA GLN A 7 -4.39 -0.92 24.23
C GLN A 7 -4.24 -2.45 24.26
N LEU A 8 -4.94 -3.14 25.18
CA LEU A 8 -4.90 -4.60 25.25
C LEU A 8 -5.46 -5.23 23.98
N TYR A 9 -6.62 -4.76 23.52
CA TYR A 9 -7.25 -5.29 22.30
C TYR A 9 -6.50 -4.88 21.03
N ASN A 10 -5.87 -3.70 21.03
CA ASN A 10 -4.97 -3.25 19.97
C ASN A 10 -3.77 -4.21 19.81
N ASN A 11 -3.11 -4.53 20.93
CA ASN A 11 -2.00 -5.47 20.95
C ASN A 11 -2.45 -6.90 20.61
N LEU A 12 -3.63 -7.33 21.09
CA LEU A 12 -4.19 -8.63 20.75
C LEU A 12 -4.43 -8.75 19.24
N GLY A 13 -4.96 -7.71 18.60
CA GLY A 13 -5.13 -7.67 17.15
C GLY A 13 -3.82 -7.88 16.39
N LEU A 14 -2.75 -7.20 16.81
CA LEU A 14 -1.41 -7.42 16.24
C LEU A 14 -0.91 -8.84 16.48
N CYS A 15 -1.04 -9.39 17.69
CA CYS A 15 -0.65 -10.77 17.98
C CYS A 15 -1.41 -11.79 17.12
N CYS A 16 -2.72 -11.62 16.97
CA CYS A 16 -3.56 -12.45 16.10
C CYS A 16 -3.10 -12.36 14.64
N PHE A 17 -2.75 -11.16 14.16
CA PHE A 17 -2.22 -10.97 12.82
C PHE A 17 -0.92 -11.74 12.59
N TYR A 18 0.05 -11.62 13.51
CA TYR A 18 1.31 -12.37 13.40
C TYR A 18 1.12 -13.89 13.55
N ALA A 19 0.07 -14.31 14.25
CA ALA A 19 -0.37 -15.70 14.34
C ALA A 19 -1.21 -16.17 13.15
N GLN A 20 -1.43 -15.32 12.13
CA GLN A 20 -2.25 -15.58 10.94
C GLN A 20 -3.74 -15.89 11.25
N GLN A 21 -4.24 -15.44 12.40
CA GLN A 21 -5.64 -15.58 12.81
C GLN A 21 -6.43 -14.35 12.39
N TYR A 22 -6.63 -14.17 11.07
CA TYR A 22 -7.18 -12.95 10.49
C TYR A 22 -8.60 -12.62 10.99
N ASP A 23 -9.43 -13.62 11.26
CA ASP A 23 -10.79 -13.42 11.81
C ASP A 23 -10.74 -12.71 13.17
N MET A 24 -9.82 -13.16 14.03
CA MET A 24 -9.63 -12.61 15.39
C MET A 24 -8.94 -11.24 15.38
N THR A 25 -8.12 -10.96 14.36
CA THR A 25 -7.45 -9.66 14.18
C THR A 25 -8.49 -8.54 14.05
N LEU A 26 -9.47 -8.71 13.17
CA LEU A 26 -10.50 -7.69 12.93
C LEU A 26 -11.37 -7.47 14.16
N SER A 27 -11.87 -8.54 14.78
CA SER A 27 -12.69 -8.43 16.00
C SER A 27 -11.93 -7.79 17.16
N SER A 28 -10.61 -7.99 17.25
CA SER A 28 -9.78 -7.36 18.28
C SER A 28 -9.64 -5.86 18.05
N PHE A 29 -9.36 -5.41 16.83
CA PHE A 29 -9.29 -3.98 16.53
C PHE A 29 -10.65 -3.28 16.65
N GLU A 30 -11.75 -3.91 16.24
CA GLU A 30 -13.10 -3.38 16.44
C GLU A 30 -13.39 -3.15 17.92
N ARG A 31 -13.01 -4.10 18.78
CA ARG A 31 -13.17 -3.95 20.22
C ARG A 31 -12.21 -2.90 20.81
N ALA A 32 -11.01 -2.74 20.27
CA ALA A 32 -10.10 -1.67 20.65
C ALA A 32 -10.72 -0.29 20.36
N LEU A 33 -11.26 -0.09 19.15
CA LEU A 33 -11.96 1.15 18.77
C LEU A 33 -13.19 1.44 19.65
N GLN A 34 -13.95 0.41 20.04
CA GLN A 34 -15.10 0.56 20.95
C GLN A 34 -14.70 0.97 22.36
N LEU A 35 -13.48 0.63 22.79
CA LEU A 35 -12.97 0.91 24.13
C LEU A 35 -12.09 2.16 24.19
N ALA A 36 -11.74 2.73 23.04
CA ALA A 36 -10.92 3.93 22.96
C ALA A 36 -11.64 5.10 23.64
N ALA A 37 -10.94 5.76 24.57
CA ALA A 37 -11.50 6.84 25.38
C ALA A 37 -11.13 8.24 24.86
N ASN A 38 -10.13 8.33 23.98
CA ASN A 38 -9.64 9.58 23.41
C ASN A 38 -9.16 9.39 21.96
N ASP A 39 -8.98 10.51 21.27
CA ASP A 39 -8.60 10.53 19.85
C ASP A 39 -7.20 9.96 19.62
N ASP A 40 -6.29 10.07 20.60
CA ASP A 40 -4.95 9.48 20.53
C ASP A 40 -5.01 7.94 20.47
N GLU A 41 -5.81 7.31 21.33
CA GLU A 41 -6.01 5.86 21.30
C GLU A 41 -6.70 5.41 20.00
N VAL A 42 -7.66 6.18 19.51
CA VAL A 42 -8.30 5.91 18.21
C VAL A 42 -7.24 5.98 17.09
N ALA A 43 -6.36 6.97 17.13
CA ALA A 43 -5.29 7.13 16.15
C ALA A 43 -4.31 5.95 16.17
N ASP A 44 -3.88 5.50 17.36
CA ASP A 44 -2.98 4.36 17.55
C ASP A 44 -3.58 3.06 16.98
N VAL A 45 -4.89 2.84 17.17
CA VAL A 45 -5.57 1.66 16.63
C VAL A 45 -5.63 1.72 15.11
N TRP A 46 -5.99 2.86 14.52
CA TRP A 46 -5.98 3.03 13.07
C TRP A 46 -4.59 2.90 12.47
N TYR A 47 -3.56 3.40 13.15
CA TYR A 47 -2.16 3.21 12.75
C TYR A 47 -1.79 1.73 12.69
N ASN A 48 -2.13 0.95 13.73
CA ASN A 48 -1.84 -0.48 13.76
C ASN A 48 -2.65 -1.29 12.73
N MET A 49 -3.91 -0.91 12.46
CA MET A 49 -4.67 -1.47 11.35
C MET A 49 -4.02 -1.17 10.00
N GLY A 50 -3.47 0.04 9.82
CA GLY A 50 -2.71 0.41 8.64
C GLY A 50 -1.44 -0.43 8.48
N HIS A 51 -0.73 -0.70 9.58
CA HIS A 51 0.43 -1.59 9.57
C HIS A 51 0.06 -3.02 9.16
N VAL A 52 -1.06 -3.54 9.67
CA VAL A 52 -1.61 -4.85 9.25
C VAL A 52 -1.97 -4.86 7.77
N ALA A 53 -2.60 -3.78 7.27
CA ALA A 53 -2.93 -3.62 5.85
C ALA A 53 -1.69 -3.63 4.95
N VAL A 54 -0.59 -2.99 5.38
CA VAL A 54 0.71 -3.10 4.69
C VAL A 54 1.21 -4.55 4.68
N GLY A 55 1.08 -5.26 5.79
CA GLY A 55 1.53 -6.65 5.93
C GLY A 55 0.79 -7.63 5.01
N ILE A 56 -0.51 -7.41 4.75
CA ILE A 56 -1.28 -8.20 3.76
C ILE A 56 -1.09 -7.72 2.31
N GLY A 57 -0.38 -6.60 2.10
CA GLY A 57 -0.13 -6.02 0.78
C GLY A 57 -1.24 -5.10 0.27
N ASP A 58 -2.29 -4.83 1.06
CA ASP A 58 -3.35 -3.91 0.69
C ASP A 58 -2.92 -2.46 0.96
N SER A 59 -2.27 -1.87 -0.03
CA SER A 59 -1.76 -0.51 0.05
C SER A 59 -2.87 0.55 0.05
N VAL A 60 -4.06 0.23 -0.46
CA VAL A 60 -5.20 1.16 -0.48
C VAL A 60 -5.82 1.25 0.90
N LEU A 61 -6.05 0.09 1.54
CA LEU A 61 -6.53 0.03 2.91
C LEU A 61 -5.53 0.68 3.88
N ALA A 62 -4.23 0.37 3.73
CA ALA A 62 -3.19 0.97 4.55
C ALA A 62 -3.22 2.51 4.49
N TYR A 63 -3.37 3.07 3.29
CA TYR A 63 -3.47 4.51 3.08
C TYR A 63 -4.68 5.12 3.81
N GLN A 64 -5.85 4.47 3.70
CA GLN A 64 -7.06 4.92 4.40
C GLN A 64 -6.90 4.88 5.92
N CYS A 65 -6.35 3.79 6.46
CA CYS A 65 -6.10 3.64 7.88
C CYS A 65 -5.14 4.72 8.41
N PHE A 66 -4.02 4.98 7.75
CA PHE A 66 -3.11 6.05 8.20
C PHE A 66 -3.72 7.45 8.08
N LYS A 67 -4.58 7.70 7.10
CA LYS A 67 -5.35 8.95 7.05
C LYS A 67 -6.34 9.08 8.20
N LEU A 68 -7.01 8.00 8.58
CA LEU A 68 -7.90 7.98 9.74
C LEU A 68 -7.12 8.16 11.04
N ALA A 69 -5.91 7.63 11.14
CA ALA A 69 -5.03 7.91 12.27
C ALA A 69 -4.74 9.41 12.38
N LEU A 70 -4.34 10.03 11.27
CA LEU A 70 -4.04 11.47 11.21
C LEU A 70 -5.25 12.38 11.40
N SER A 71 -6.46 11.93 11.06
CA SER A 71 -7.68 12.71 11.31
C SER A 71 -8.04 12.78 12.79
N ASN A 72 -7.61 11.79 13.59
CA ASN A 72 -7.82 11.77 15.04
C ASN A 72 -6.64 12.42 15.78
N ASN A 73 -5.41 12.08 15.40
CA ASN A 73 -4.20 12.74 15.91
C ASN A 73 -3.34 13.24 14.74
N ASN A 74 -3.39 14.55 14.51
CA ASN A 74 -2.66 15.22 13.44
C ASN A 74 -1.13 15.29 13.69
N ASP A 75 -0.66 15.00 14.89
CA ASP A 75 0.76 14.99 15.25
C ASP A 75 1.38 13.58 15.24
N HIS A 76 0.64 12.58 14.76
CA HIS A 76 1.12 11.19 14.70
C HIS A 76 2.20 11.01 13.61
N ALA A 77 3.45 11.22 14.00
CA ALA A 77 4.61 11.23 13.11
C ALA A 77 4.82 9.92 12.34
N GLU A 78 4.56 8.79 13.00
CA GLU A 78 4.71 7.45 12.41
C GLU A 78 3.70 7.22 11.27
N ALA A 79 2.46 7.73 11.41
CA ALA A 79 1.45 7.65 10.36
C ALA A 79 1.87 8.46 9.13
N TYR A 80 2.42 9.66 9.30
CA TYR A 80 2.98 10.45 8.20
C TYR A 80 4.12 9.73 7.49
N ASN A 81 5.05 9.13 8.25
CA ASN A 81 6.17 8.40 7.69
C ASN A 81 5.69 7.22 6.82
N ASN A 82 4.72 6.45 7.31
CA ASN A 82 4.16 5.34 6.55
C ASN A 82 3.40 5.79 5.30
N LEU A 83 2.64 6.90 5.37
CA LEU A 83 2.02 7.49 4.17
C LEU A 83 3.05 7.95 3.15
N ALA A 84 4.13 8.59 3.57
CA ALA A 84 5.21 8.99 2.68
C ALA A 84 5.85 7.77 1.98
N VAL A 85 6.05 6.67 2.71
CA VAL A 85 6.55 5.41 2.14
C VAL A 85 5.56 4.83 1.11
N LEU A 86 4.26 4.86 1.39
CA LEU A 86 3.24 4.39 0.46
C LEU A 86 3.20 5.23 -0.82
N GLU A 87 3.24 6.56 -0.71
CA GLU A 87 3.26 7.46 -1.87
C GLU A 87 4.53 7.29 -2.71
N LEU A 88 5.69 7.13 -2.07
CA LEU A 88 6.94 6.83 -2.77
C LEU A 88 6.90 5.50 -3.52
N ARG A 89 6.22 4.48 -2.97
CA ARG A 89 6.03 3.20 -3.66
C ARG A 89 5.09 3.35 -4.85
N LYS A 90 3.98 4.07 -4.69
CA LYS A 90 3.02 4.35 -5.76
C LYS A 90 3.68 5.09 -6.93
N GLY A 91 4.40 6.18 -6.66
CA GLY A 91 5.09 6.94 -7.69
C GLY A 91 6.14 6.12 -8.46
N ARG A 92 6.88 5.23 -7.78
CA ARG A 92 7.82 4.31 -8.45
C ARG A 92 7.10 3.31 -9.36
N VAL A 93 5.97 2.77 -8.92
CA VAL A 93 5.17 1.84 -9.74
C VAL A 93 4.63 2.54 -10.98
N GLU A 94 4.13 3.77 -10.84
CA GLU A 94 3.65 4.57 -11.97
C GLU A 94 4.77 4.87 -12.99
N GLN A 95 5.97 5.23 -12.51
CA GLN A 95 7.15 5.45 -13.36
C GLN A 95 7.63 4.17 -14.07
N LEU A 96 7.61 3.03 -13.37
CA LEU A 96 7.96 1.73 -13.96
C LEU A 96 6.96 1.32 -15.03
N CYS A 97 5.67 1.54 -14.80
CA CYS A 97 4.61 1.24 -15.76
C CYS A 97 4.74 2.10 -17.02
N SER A 98 4.95 3.41 -16.88
CA SER A 98 5.15 4.31 -18.03
C SER A 98 6.41 3.96 -18.82
N SER A 99 7.54 3.71 -18.15
CA SER A 99 8.78 3.32 -18.82
C SER A 99 8.65 1.98 -19.56
N LYS A 100 7.93 1.01 -18.99
CA LYS A 100 7.70 -0.29 -19.63
C LYS A 100 6.75 -0.18 -20.83
N SER A 101 5.73 0.68 -20.78
CA SER A 101 4.89 0.95 -21.96
C SER A 101 5.69 1.61 -23.08
N ASP A 102 6.57 2.55 -22.77
CA ASP A 102 7.43 3.21 -23.76
C ASP A 102 8.42 2.21 -24.37
N SER A 103 9.03 1.36 -23.54
CA SER A 103 9.91 0.28 -24.01
C SER A 103 9.19 -0.73 -24.90
N PHE A 104 7.94 -1.07 -24.57
CA PHE A 104 7.12 -1.97 -25.37
C PHE A 104 6.77 -1.35 -26.73
N GLN A 105 6.37 -0.07 -26.76
CA GLN A 105 6.09 0.66 -28.00
C GLN A 105 7.35 0.78 -28.87
N ALA A 106 8.51 1.12 -28.27
CA ALA A 106 9.77 1.22 -29.00
C ALA A 106 10.21 -0.10 -29.63
N LYS A 107 10.06 -1.23 -28.91
CA LYS A 107 10.34 -2.56 -29.45
C LYS A 107 9.41 -2.94 -30.61
N ALA A 108 8.11 -2.64 -30.49
CA ALA A 108 7.14 -2.88 -31.55
C ALA A 108 7.48 -2.08 -32.82
N PHE A 109 7.89 -0.81 -32.66
CA PHE A 109 8.28 0.06 -33.77
C PHE A 109 9.56 -0.41 -34.48
N LEU A 110 10.57 -0.88 -33.74
CA LEU A 110 11.79 -1.44 -34.33
C LEU A 110 11.53 -2.76 -35.07
N GLN A 111 10.65 -3.62 -34.54
CA GLN A 111 10.26 -4.86 -35.22
C GLN A 111 9.55 -4.59 -36.54
N THR A 112 8.59 -3.65 -36.58
CA THR A 112 7.90 -3.30 -37.83
C THR A 112 8.83 -2.65 -38.84
N ALA A 113 9.73 -1.76 -38.41
CA ALA A 113 10.74 -1.16 -39.28
C ALA A 113 11.70 -2.20 -39.87
N SER A 114 12.15 -3.18 -39.07
CA SER A 114 13.01 -4.27 -39.53
C SER A 114 12.30 -5.20 -40.53
N ALA A 115 10.98 -5.41 -40.37
CA ALA A 115 10.17 -6.22 -41.27
C ALA A 115 9.89 -5.52 -42.63
N LEU A 116 9.96 -4.19 -42.69
CA LEU A 116 9.74 -3.38 -43.90
C LEU A 116 11.02 -3.16 -44.73
N ALA A 117 12.21 -3.34 -44.14
CA ALA A 117 13.50 -3.11 -44.81
C ALA A 117 13.88 -4.07 -45.97
N PRO A 118 13.41 -5.34 -46.08
CA PRO A 118 13.95 -6.25 -47.11
C PRO A 118 13.41 -6.03 -48.53
N GLN A 119 12.52 -5.07 -48.80
CA GLN A 119 11.91 -4.90 -50.14
C GLN A 119 12.45 -3.74 -50.99
N THR A 120 13.37 -2.89 -50.51
CA THR A 120 13.80 -1.68 -51.25
C THR A 120 15.20 -1.76 -51.86
N LEU A 121 15.97 -2.83 -51.65
CA LEU A 121 17.38 -2.92 -52.08
C LEU A 121 17.66 -3.63 -53.41
N THR A 122 16.65 -3.96 -54.23
CA THR A 122 16.86 -4.70 -55.50
C THR A 122 16.60 -3.91 -56.79
N LEU A 123 16.49 -2.57 -56.76
CA LEU A 123 16.08 -1.77 -57.93
C LEU A 123 17.12 -0.77 -58.47
N PHE A 124 18.42 -1.01 -58.33
CA PHE A 124 19.43 -0.29 -59.12
C PHE A 124 20.37 -1.27 -59.83
N PRO A 125 20.21 -1.48 -61.15
CA PRO A 125 21.25 -2.10 -61.95
C PRO A 125 22.33 -1.05 -62.33
N PRO A 126 23.57 -1.50 -62.60
CA PRO A 126 24.68 -0.65 -63.00
C PRO A 126 24.51 -0.02 -64.39
#